data_AF-F4S6E7-F1
#
_entry.id   AF-F4S6E7-F1
#
_cell.length_a   1.000
_cell.length_b   1.000
_cell.length_c   1.000
_cell.angle_alpha   90.00
_cell.angle_beta   90.00
_cell.angle_gamma   90.00
#
_symmetry.space_group_name_H-M   'P 1'
#
loop_
_entity.id
_entity.type
_entity.pdbx_description
1 polymer ?
#
loop_
_entity_poly.entity_id
_entity_poly.type
_entity_poly.pdbx_seq_one_letter_code
_entity_poly.pdbx_strand_id
1 'polypeptide(L)'
;MILNSHRIRFLASQAEQDKSGNAPAGMVVDQEIGDPHLFDFFCQSQGGLKGTSRPCRYCVLKDENCFSPDNLQELINSVCSSYQPATRSVGIAAPAYVSYIIIYF
;
A
#
# COMPACT_ATOMS: atom_id res chain seq x y z
N MET A 1 2.61 -5.19 10.31
CA MET A 1 1.23 -4.77 10.64
C MET A 1 0.72 -3.83 9.56
N ILE A 2 -0.54 -4.00 9.13
CA ILE A 2 -1.16 -3.14 8.10
C ILE A 2 -2.07 -2.14 8.81
N LEU A 3 -1.84 -0.84 8.59
CA LEU A 3 -2.64 0.23 9.18
C LEU A 3 -3.30 1.04 8.06
N ASN A 4 -4.64 1.01 8.01
CA ASN A 4 -5.42 1.71 6.99
C ASN A 4 -6.30 2.85 7.57
N SER A 5 -6.28 3.00 8.90
CA SER A 5 -6.95 4.11 9.60
C SER A 5 -5.94 5.23 9.87
N HIS A 6 -5.66 6.04 8.85
CA HIS A 6 -4.82 7.23 8.98
C HIS A 6 -5.27 8.38 8.05
N ARG A 7 -4.77 9.59 8.35
CA ARG A 7 -5.13 10.82 7.63
C ARG A 7 -4.20 11.18 6.47
N ILE A 8 -3.13 10.42 6.26
CA ILE A 8 -2.16 10.66 5.16
C ILE A 8 -2.79 10.37 3.79
N ARG A 9 -2.52 11.25 2.82
CA ARG A 9 -2.97 11.18 1.42
C ARG A 9 -1.80 11.57 0.53
N PHE A 10 -1.66 10.91 -0.61
CA PHE A 10 -0.67 11.29 -1.62
C PHE A 10 -1.28 12.29 -2.58
N LEU A 11 -0.52 13.35 -2.86
CA LEU A 11 -0.85 14.37 -3.85
C LEU A 11 0.26 14.34 -4.90
N ALA A 12 -0.06 13.80 -6.07
CA ALA A 12 0.87 13.77 -7.20
C ALA A 12 0.80 15.09 -7.98
N SER A 13 1.89 15.42 -8.66
CA SER A 13 1.95 16.54 -9.60
C SER A 13 0.99 16.29 -10.78
N GLN A 14 0.50 17.33 -11.45
CA GLN A 14 -0.46 17.17 -12.56
C GLN A 14 0.04 16.25 -13.69
N ALA A 15 1.36 16.12 -13.86
CA ALA A 15 1.96 15.26 -14.87
C ALA A 15 1.95 13.77 -14.50
N GLU A 16 1.85 13.45 -13.20
CA GLU A 16 2.00 12.09 -12.67
C GLU A 16 0.68 11.53 -12.11
N GLN A 17 -0.40 12.31 -12.21
CA GLN A 17 -1.72 11.91 -11.74
C GLN A 17 -2.35 10.83 -12.64
N ASP A 18 -3.08 9.91 -12.01
CA ASP A 18 -3.96 9.00 -12.71
C ASP A 18 -5.21 9.72 -13.27
N LYS A 19 -6.05 8.99 -14.01
CA LYS A 19 -7.28 9.53 -14.61
C LYS A 19 -8.27 10.12 -13.59
N SER A 20 -8.13 9.80 -12.32
CA SER A 20 -8.98 10.27 -11.23
C SER A 20 -8.36 11.44 -10.44
N GLY A 21 -7.15 11.88 -10.81
CA GLY A 21 -6.40 12.92 -10.11
C GLY A 21 -5.64 12.41 -8.88
N ASN A 22 -5.49 11.09 -8.71
CA ASN A 22 -4.74 10.49 -7.61
C ASN A 22 -3.30 10.16 -8.01
N ALA A 23 -2.47 9.88 -7.02
CA ALA A 23 -1.15 9.32 -7.26
C ALA A 23 -1.25 7.99 -8.03
N PRO A 24 -0.25 7.66 -8.87
CA PRO A 24 -0.30 6.47 -9.69
C PRO A 24 -0.25 5.20 -8.81
N ALA A 25 -0.81 4.11 -9.34
CA ALA A 25 -0.74 2.81 -8.69
C ALA A 25 0.72 2.34 -8.58
N GLY A 26 1.08 1.79 -7.42
CA GLY A 26 2.44 1.36 -7.11
C GLY A 26 3.32 2.44 -6.48
N MET A 27 2.80 3.65 -6.23
CA MET A 27 3.58 4.68 -5.56
C MET A 27 3.87 4.30 -4.10
N VAL A 28 5.14 4.37 -3.73
CA VAL A 28 5.63 4.10 -2.37
C VAL A 28 6.33 5.34 -1.83
N VAL A 29 6.13 5.62 -0.55
CA VAL A 29 6.80 6.68 0.20
C VAL A 29 7.29 6.10 1.53
N ASP A 30 8.60 6.04 1.70
CA ASP A 30 9.31 5.53 2.87
C ASP A 30 10.20 6.59 3.53
N GLN A 31 10.42 7.74 2.88
CA GLN A 31 11.23 8.84 3.41
C GLN A 31 10.39 9.81 4.26
N GLU A 32 10.95 10.24 5.40
CA GLU A 32 10.53 11.38 6.25
C GLU A 32 9.14 11.33 6.92
N ILE A 33 8.24 10.44 6.52
CA ILE A 33 6.87 10.35 7.07
C ILE A 33 6.73 9.21 8.10
N GLY A 34 7.67 8.27 8.09
CA GLY A 34 7.69 7.08 8.93
C GLY A 34 8.08 7.31 10.39
N ASP A 35 8.05 6.23 11.17
CA ASP A 35 8.57 6.20 12.52
C ASP A 35 10.12 6.18 12.47
N PRO A 36 10.84 7.00 13.25
CA PRO A 36 12.30 7.04 13.21
C PRO A 36 12.98 5.79 13.78
N HIS A 37 12.25 4.95 14.53
CA HIS A 37 12.77 3.76 15.20
C HIS A 37 12.34 2.45 14.52
N LEU A 38 11.28 2.47 13.73
CA LEU A 38 10.75 1.29 13.04
C LEU A 38 10.79 1.51 11.54
N PHE A 39 11.03 0.43 10.79
CA PHE A 39 10.89 0.51 9.35
C PHE A 39 9.41 0.45 8.95
N ASP A 40 8.89 1.58 8.47
CA ASP A 40 7.56 1.68 7.91
C ASP A 40 7.53 2.49 6.61
N PHE A 41 6.54 2.19 5.79
CA PHE A 41 6.34 2.86 4.51
C PHE A 41 4.86 2.94 4.16
N PHE A 42 4.52 3.90 3.32
CA PHE A 42 3.18 4.09 2.78
C PHE A 42 3.17 3.65 1.32
N CYS A 43 2.25 2.77 0.95
CA CYS A 43 2.13 2.26 -0.42
C CYS A 43 0.71 2.47 -0.94
N GLN A 44 0.58 3.04 -2.13
CA GLN A 44 -0.66 3.13 -2.88
C GLN A 44 -0.63 2.12 -4.03
N SER A 45 -0.89 0.85 -3.73
CA SER A 45 -0.86 -0.25 -4.71
C SER A 45 -1.98 -0.21 -5.76
N GLN A 46 -3.10 0.45 -5.46
CA GLN A 46 -4.26 0.56 -6.36
C GLN A 46 -4.44 1.97 -6.93
N GLY A 47 -4.94 2.06 -8.16
CA GLY A 47 -5.35 3.33 -8.76
C GLY A 47 -6.60 3.88 -8.08
N GLY A 48 -6.71 5.22 -8.01
CA GLY A 48 -7.91 5.87 -7.50
C GLY A 48 -9.06 5.70 -8.48
N LEU A 49 -10.23 5.26 -7.99
CA LEU A 49 -11.44 5.19 -8.81
C LEU A 49 -12.37 6.38 -8.56
N LYS A 50 -12.45 6.84 -7.30
CA LYS A 50 -13.33 7.93 -6.91
C LYS A 50 -12.79 8.61 -5.65
N GLY A 51 -12.78 9.95 -5.65
CA GLY A 51 -12.28 10.75 -4.54
C GLY A 51 -10.77 10.61 -4.36
N THR A 52 -10.25 10.95 -3.18
CA THR A 52 -8.82 10.84 -2.89
C THR A 52 -8.47 9.47 -2.32
N SER A 53 -7.54 8.77 -2.96
CA SER A 53 -7.01 7.48 -2.56
C SER A 53 -6.35 7.55 -1.18
N ARG A 54 -6.51 6.45 -0.43
CA ARG A 54 -5.84 6.26 0.85
C ARG A 54 -4.68 5.28 0.61
N PRO A 55 -3.41 5.71 0.72
CA PRO A 55 -2.30 4.77 0.74
C PRO A 55 -2.42 3.90 2.00
N CYS A 56 -1.85 2.71 2.00
CA CYS A 56 -1.76 1.85 3.17
C CYS A 56 -0.40 1.98 3.84
N ARG A 57 -0.38 2.10 5.16
CA ARG A 57 0.85 2.06 5.95
C ARG A 57 1.21 0.62 6.30
N TYR A 58 2.42 0.22 5.92
CA TYR A 58 3.02 -1.04 6.28
C TYR A 58 4.12 -0.78 7.32
N CYS A 59 3.98 -1.39 8.50
CA CYS A 59 4.96 -1.31 9.58
C CYS A 59 5.60 -2.68 9.78
N VAL A 60 6.93 -2.76 9.62
CA VAL A 60 7.71 -3.98 9.80
C VAL A 60 8.06 -4.10 11.28
N LEU A 61 7.45 -5.06 11.95
CA LEU A 61 7.66 -5.29 13.38
C LEU A 61 8.87 -6.19 13.65
N LYS A 62 9.13 -7.11 12.73
CA LYS A 62 10.20 -8.09 12.84
C LYS A 62 10.56 -8.55 11.43
N ASP A 63 11.85 -8.53 11.12
CA ASP A 63 12.39 -9.09 9.89
C ASP A 63 13.55 -10.03 10.23
N GLU A 64 13.36 -11.33 9.97
CA GLU A 64 14.39 -12.37 10.15
C GLU A 64 15.06 -12.74 8.83
N ASN A 65 14.53 -12.26 7.70
CA ASN A 65 14.99 -12.59 6.36
C ASN A 65 15.95 -11.53 5.80
N CYS A 66 16.20 -10.45 6.55
CA CYS A 66 17.08 -9.35 6.19
C CYS A 66 16.74 -8.76 4.80
N PHE A 67 15.46 -8.43 4.58
CA PHE A 67 15.03 -7.82 3.34
C PHE A 67 15.61 -6.42 3.16
N SER A 68 16.00 -6.09 1.93
CA SER A 68 16.19 -4.69 1.53
C SER A 68 14.83 -3.98 1.52
N PRO A 69 14.74 -2.69 1.92
CA PRO A 69 13.55 -1.86 1.77
C PRO A 69 12.87 -2.01 0.41
N ASP A 70 13.63 -1.88 -0.68
CA ASP A 70 13.12 -1.96 -2.05
C ASP A 70 12.47 -3.32 -2.35
N ASN A 71 13.18 -4.41 -1.98
CA ASN A 71 12.68 -5.76 -2.20
C ASN A 71 11.38 -6.02 -1.43
N LEU A 72 11.27 -5.49 -0.21
CA LEU A 72 10.05 -5.63 0.58
C LEU A 72 8.89 -4.84 -0.03
N GLN A 73 9.15 -3.63 -0.51
CA GLN A 73 8.15 -2.78 -1.14
C GLN A 73 7.63 -3.41 -2.45
N GLU A 74 8.52 -3.93 -3.30
CA GLU A 74 8.16 -4.66 -4.52
C GLU A 74 7.35 -5.92 -4.22
N LEU A 75 7.80 -6.72 -3.23
CA LEU A 75 7.09 -7.91 -2.79
C LEU A 75 5.66 -7.59 -2.37
N ILE A 76 5.49 -6.57 -1.52
CA ILE A 76 4.18 -6.14 -1.05
C ILE A 76 3.30 -5.67 -2.21
N ASN A 77 3.85 -4.91 -3.16
CA ASN A 77 3.09 -4.48 -4.34
C ASN A 77 2.64 -5.66 -5.23
N SER A 78 3.50 -6.66 -5.40
CA SER A 78 3.17 -7.91 -6.11
C SER A 78 2.07 -8.71 -5.39
N VAL A 79 2.15 -8.82 -4.06
CA VAL A 79 1.13 -9.49 -3.23
C VAL A 79 -0.22 -8.75 -3.30
N CYS A 80 -0.24 -7.42 -3.35
CA CYS A 80 -1.46 -6.63 -3.56
C CYS A 80 -2.09 -6.88 -4.95
N SER A 81 -1.28 -7.19 -5.96
CA SER A 81 -1.76 -7.51 -7.31
C SER A 81 -2.25 -8.96 -7.45
N SER A 82 -1.94 -9.83 -6.48
CA SER A 82 -2.26 -11.27 -6.51
C SER A 82 -3.66 -11.61 -5.99
N TYR A 83 -4.55 -10.62 -5.84
CA TYR A 83 -5.91 -10.84 -5.34
C TYR A 83 -6.81 -11.46 -6.42
N GLN A 84 -7.00 -12.78 -6.35
CA GLN A 84 -7.70 -13.56 -7.39
C GLN A 84 -9.12 -13.08 -7.75
N PRO A 85 -9.97 -12.62 -6.82
CA PRO A 85 -11.34 -12.20 -7.15
C PRO A 85 -11.44 -10.94 -8.01
N ALA A 86 -10.36 -10.17 -8.18
CA ALA A 86 -10.36 -8.97 -9.00
C ALA A 86 -9.13 -8.92 -9.92
N THR A 87 -9.32 -8.48 -11.16
CA THR A 87 -8.22 -8.27 -12.12
C THR A 87 -7.48 -6.95 -11.91
N ARG A 88 -7.56 -6.38 -10.71
CA ARG A 88 -6.98 -5.10 -10.33
C ARG A 88 -6.19 -5.26 -9.05
N SER A 89 -5.10 -4.49 -8.92
CA SER A 89 -4.39 -4.38 -7.66
C SER A 89 -5.33 -3.81 -6.58
N VAL A 90 -5.29 -4.41 -5.39
CA VAL A 90 -6.05 -3.97 -4.22
C VAL A 90 -5.17 -3.13 -3.31
N GLY A 91 -5.78 -2.21 -2.56
CA GLY A 91 -5.05 -1.28 -1.69
C GLY A 91 -4.31 -1.94 -0.52
N ILE A 92 -4.66 -3.17 -0.15
CA ILE A 92 -4.08 -3.93 0.97
C ILE A 92 -3.65 -5.31 0.49
N ALA A 93 -2.66 -5.91 1.17
CA ALA A 93 -2.14 -7.23 0.79
C ALA A 93 -3.26 -8.27 0.65
N ALA A 94 -3.25 -9.04 -0.45
CA ALA A 94 -4.32 -9.99 -0.75
C ALA A 94 -4.66 -10.96 0.40
N PRO A 95 -3.69 -11.55 1.13
CA PRO A 95 -4.01 -12.41 2.27
C PRO A 95 -4.79 -11.69 3.37
N ALA A 96 -4.42 -10.44 3.69
CA ALA A 96 -5.13 -9.65 4.70
C ALA A 96 -6.56 -9.31 4.27
N TYR A 97 -6.76 -9.04 2.98
CA TYR A 97 -8.09 -8.83 2.41
C TYR A 97 -8.96 -10.10 2.50
N VAL A 98 -8.38 -11.27 2.19
CA VAL A 98 -9.08 -12.56 2.31
C VAL A 98 -9.42 -12.86 3.77
N SER A 99 -8.49 -12.66 4.71
CA SER A 99 -8.78 -12.81 6.15
C SER A 99 -9.92 -11.91 6.60
N TYR A 100 -9.96 -10.66 6.12
CA TYR A 100 -11.07 -9.76 6.38
C TYR A 100 -12.39 -10.31 5.85
N ILE A 101 -12.44 -10.85 4.63
CA ILE A 101 -13.68 -11.47 4.11
C ILE A 101 -14.11 -12.66 4.96
N ILE A 102 -13.18 -13.56 5.29
CA ILE A 102 -13.46 -14.80 6.05
C ILE A 102 -13.96 -14.48 7.47
N ILE A 103 -13.47 -13.43 8.12
CA ILE A 103 -13.94 -13.08 9.48
C ILE A 103 -15.40 -12.58 9.46
N TYR A 104 -15.83 -11.98 8.35
CA TYR A 104 -17.17 -11.40 8.22
C TYR A 104 -18.21 -12.36 7.63
N PHE A 105 -17.79 -13.55 7.18
CA PHE A 105 -18.64 -14.60 6.62
C PHE A 105 -18.59 -15.86 7.49
#